data_AF-A0A7C6E5B6-F1
#
_entry.id   AF-A0A7C6E5B6-F1
#
_cell.length_a   1.000
_cell.length_b   1.000
_cell.length_c   1.000
_cell.angle_alpha   90.00
_cell.angle_beta   90.00
_cell.angle_gamma   90.00
#
_symmetry.space_group_name_H-M   'P 1'
#
loop_
_entity.id
_entity.type
_entity.pdbx_description
1 polymer ?
#
loop_
_entity_poly.entity_id
_entity_poly.type
_entity_poly.pdbx_seq_one_letter_code
_entity_poly.pdbx_strand_id
1 'polypeptide(L)'
;MRKLPRDTMTARQRIEATLRGELPDRVPIFDLIQHIPLIEYVTGEKVTPANGLDLLCRTIGECLDITRGIAPPAEERIIRHEDGFVYKQEWWTTWLIERPFRDVRGLLEYIRRNIEEIYDRRPGDMWTFAGRSNVWGHATRSPREQFLELQEKVGENTVIFPNESPVGLDTAYIRAGLELFAYAYAEDPELVSEWLEALNWAEIQRVHETADAELSPVALVYADIADKNQPLFSPAFLRREFFPRLRKLVEAWHSHHIKVIFHSDGNLRGLLEDFRAAGIDGLNPLEPLAGMYAGDIRARQPDWILMGGIDASQLLPFGRAEQVRATVRQTIREAGAQGRLWLGSSTEIHPAVKLENVLAMWDEIIRSGYYRS
;
A
#
# COMPACT_ATOMS: atom_id res chain seq x y z
N MET A 1 12.99 -19.74 -7.65
CA MET A 1 11.65 -19.55 -7.05
C MET A 1 11.54 -20.37 -5.78
N ARG A 2 11.20 -19.72 -4.65
CA ARG A 2 11.04 -20.40 -3.37
C ARG A 2 9.90 -21.42 -3.44
N LYS A 3 10.23 -22.68 -3.20
CA LYS A 3 9.29 -23.76 -2.93
C LYS A 3 9.71 -24.41 -1.64
N LEU A 4 9.02 -24.10 -0.54
CA LEU A 4 9.34 -24.72 0.74
C LEU A 4 8.97 -26.20 0.67
N PRO A 5 9.66 -27.10 1.41
CA PRO A 5 9.45 -28.54 1.28
C PRO A 5 8.01 -29.01 1.53
N ARG A 6 7.23 -28.24 2.30
CA ARG A 6 5.83 -28.54 2.67
C ARG A 6 4.80 -27.76 1.84
N ASP A 7 5.22 -26.86 0.95
CA ASP A 7 4.29 -26.09 0.12
C ASP A 7 3.56 -27.02 -0.86
N THR A 8 2.22 -26.97 -0.85
CA THR A 8 1.37 -27.65 -1.83
C THR A 8 0.73 -26.67 -2.81
N MET A 9 0.89 -25.36 -2.59
CA MET A 9 0.43 -24.27 -3.45
C MET A 9 1.61 -23.38 -3.86
N THR A 10 1.56 -22.84 -5.08
CA THR A 10 2.37 -21.68 -5.46
C THR A 10 1.92 -20.45 -4.66
N ALA A 11 2.74 -19.39 -4.62
CA ALA A 11 2.34 -18.15 -3.95
C ALA A 11 1.08 -17.54 -4.58
N ARG A 12 1.00 -17.50 -5.92
CA ARG A 12 -0.24 -17.11 -6.62
C ARG A 12 -1.46 -17.95 -6.20
N GLN A 13 -1.36 -19.30 -6.22
CA GLN A 13 -2.47 -20.17 -5.80
C GLN A 13 -2.90 -19.92 -4.36
N ARG A 14 -1.93 -19.66 -3.48
CA ARG A 14 -2.15 -19.34 -2.06
C ARG A 14 -2.93 -18.05 -1.91
N ILE A 15 -2.50 -16.98 -2.59
CA ILE A 15 -3.18 -15.68 -2.59
C ILE A 15 -4.60 -15.81 -3.15
N GLU A 16 -4.77 -16.46 -4.31
CA GLU A 16 -6.09 -16.68 -4.91
C GLU A 16 -7.03 -17.50 -4.02
N ALA A 17 -6.52 -18.52 -3.31
CA ALA A 17 -7.32 -19.25 -2.32
C ALA A 17 -7.81 -18.32 -1.21
N THR A 18 -6.95 -17.47 -0.66
CA THR A 18 -7.35 -16.50 0.38
C THR A 18 -8.40 -15.50 -0.13
N LEU A 19 -8.30 -15.06 -1.39
CA LEU A 19 -9.24 -14.13 -2.04
C LEU A 19 -10.62 -14.77 -2.24
N ARG A 20 -10.67 -16.08 -2.51
CA ARG A 20 -11.91 -16.87 -2.59
C ARG A 20 -12.47 -17.28 -1.23
N GLY A 21 -11.71 -17.08 -0.15
CA GLY A 21 -12.08 -17.52 1.18
C GLY A 21 -11.83 -18.97 1.49
N GLU A 22 -11.00 -19.61 0.69
CA GLU A 22 -10.54 -20.98 0.90
C GLU A 22 -9.34 -20.96 1.85
N LEU A 23 -9.13 -22.08 2.56
CA LEU A 23 -7.92 -22.26 3.36
C LEU A 23 -6.73 -22.49 2.41
N PRO A 24 -5.68 -21.65 2.46
CA PRO A 24 -4.43 -21.94 1.77
C PRO A 24 -3.66 -23.09 2.47
N ASP A 25 -2.56 -23.53 1.89
CA ASP A 25 -1.65 -24.51 2.52
C ASP A 25 -0.94 -23.95 3.77
N ARG A 26 -0.60 -22.67 3.75
CA ARG A 26 -0.07 -21.90 4.88
C ARG A 26 -0.44 -20.41 4.80
N VAL A 27 -0.23 -19.68 5.89
CA VAL A 27 -0.31 -18.21 5.94
C VAL A 27 0.64 -17.60 4.88
N PRO A 28 0.13 -16.78 3.94
CA PRO A 28 0.97 -15.99 3.04
C PRO A 28 1.88 -15.03 3.79
N ILE A 29 3.12 -14.90 3.31
CA ILE A 29 4.09 -13.90 3.74
C ILE A 29 3.95 -12.68 2.85
N PHE A 30 3.64 -11.55 3.46
CA PHE A 30 3.56 -10.25 2.82
C PHE A 30 4.63 -9.34 3.42
N ASP A 31 5.34 -8.56 2.62
CA ASP A 31 6.12 -7.41 3.12
C ASP A 31 6.45 -6.40 2.00
N LEU A 32 6.84 -5.20 2.41
CA LEU A 32 7.54 -4.21 1.59
C LEU A 32 9.00 -4.13 2.10
N ILE A 33 9.99 -4.36 1.23
CA ILE A 33 11.41 -4.44 1.64
C ILE A 33 12.15 -3.14 1.31
N GLN A 34 12.56 -2.40 2.34
CA GLN A 34 13.43 -1.21 2.26
C GLN A 34 14.65 -1.37 3.20
N HIS A 35 15.32 -2.51 3.11
CA HIS A 35 16.33 -2.91 4.09
C HIS A 35 17.55 -3.55 3.44
N ILE A 36 18.61 -2.76 3.24
CA ILE A 36 19.86 -3.19 2.60
C ILE A 36 20.45 -4.45 3.26
N PRO A 37 20.64 -4.52 4.59
CA PRO A 37 21.28 -5.70 5.19
C PRO A 37 20.51 -7.00 4.95
N LEU A 38 19.19 -6.93 4.72
CA LEU A 38 18.37 -8.09 4.38
C LEU A 38 18.58 -8.50 2.93
N ILE A 39 18.58 -7.54 2.01
CA ILE A 39 18.85 -7.77 0.59
C ILE A 39 20.24 -8.42 0.43
N GLU A 40 21.25 -7.89 1.10
CA GLU A 40 22.61 -8.43 1.04
C GLU A 40 22.71 -9.83 1.70
N TYR A 41 21.97 -10.07 2.79
CA TYR A 41 21.92 -11.38 3.44
C TYR A 41 21.32 -12.46 2.55
N VAL A 42 20.21 -12.16 1.88
CA VAL A 42 19.51 -13.13 1.02
C VAL A 42 20.29 -13.38 -0.27
N THR A 43 20.77 -12.32 -0.91
CA THR A 43 21.43 -12.43 -2.22
C THR A 43 22.92 -12.81 -2.13
N GLY A 44 23.57 -12.56 -1.00
CA GLY A 44 25.02 -12.71 -0.85
C GLY A 44 25.84 -11.64 -1.60
N GLU A 45 25.18 -10.62 -2.16
CA GLU A 45 25.80 -9.56 -2.95
C GLU A 45 25.64 -8.19 -2.27
N LYS A 46 26.61 -7.29 -2.50
CA LYS A 46 26.53 -5.92 -1.99
C LYS A 46 25.59 -5.06 -2.85
N VAL A 47 24.74 -4.28 -2.18
CA VAL A 47 23.81 -3.38 -2.86
C VAL A 47 24.55 -2.14 -3.34
N THR A 48 24.31 -1.79 -4.60
CA THR A 48 24.77 -0.56 -5.26
C THR A 48 23.59 0.07 -6.01
N PRO A 49 23.66 1.36 -6.37
CA PRO A 49 22.62 1.98 -7.19
C PRO A 49 22.34 1.25 -8.52
N ALA A 50 23.37 0.62 -9.13
CA ALA A 50 23.25 -0.05 -10.41
C ALA A 50 22.55 -1.42 -10.35
N ASN A 51 22.70 -2.16 -9.24
CA ASN A 51 22.13 -3.51 -9.08
C ASN A 51 20.99 -3.58 -8.05
N GLY A 52 20.67 -2.48 -7.37
CA GLY A 52 19.75 -2.46 -6.23
C GLY A 52 18.35 -2.96 -6.57
N LEU A 53 17.81 -2.61 -7.74
CA LEU A 53 16.49 -3.08 -8.19
C LEU A 53 16.49 -4.61 -8.40
N ASP A 54 17.51 -5.13 -9.09
CA ASP A 54 17.60 -6.56 -9.40
C ASP A 54 17.80 -7.40 -8.14
N LEU A 55 18.62 -6.92 -7.19
CA LEU A 55 18.81 -7.58 -5.90
C LEU A 55 17.55 -7.56 -5.04
N LEU A 56 16.82 -6.44 -5.03
CA LEU A 56 15.54 -6.33 -4.34
C LEU A 56 14.52 -7.30 -4.93
N CYS A 57 14.36 -7.34 -6.26
CA CYS A 57 13.40 -8.21 -6.92
C CYS A 57 13.71 -9.70 -6.65
N ARG A 58 14.99 -10.10 -6.71
CA ARG A 58 15.41 -11.45 -6.32
C ARG A 58 15.05 -11.76 -4.86
N THR A 59 15.35 -10.84 -3.95
CA THR A 59 15.02 -10.99 -2.53
C THR A 59 13.52 -11.19 -2.32
N ILE A 60 12.69 -10.38 -2.99
CA ILE A 60 11.23 -10.50 -2.96
C ILE A 60 10.78 -11.88 -3.46
N GLY A 61 11.23 -12.30 -4.65
CA GLY A 61 10.85 -13.58 -5.26
C GLY A 61 11.29 -14.82 -4.48
N GLU A 62 12.34 -14.67 -3.68
CA GLU A 62 12.83 -15.70 -2.77
C GLU A 62 12.16 -15.68 -1.40
N CYS A 63 11.57 -14.55 -0.97
CA CYS A 63 11.14 -14.38 0.42
C CYS A 63 9.62 -14.24 0.61
N LEU A 64 8.91 -13.70 -0.38
CA LEU A 64 7.54 -13.23 -0.22
C LEU A 64 6.56 -13.96 -1.11
N ASP A 65 5.34 -14.15 -0.61
CA ASP A 65 4.22 -14.65 -1.42
C ASP A 65 3.52 -13.49 -2.14
N ILE A 66 3.50 -12.30 -1.53
CA ILE A 66 2.97 -11.07 -2.10
C ILE A 66 3.77 -9.85 -1.63
N THR A 67 3.90 -8.83 -2.48
CA THR A 67 4.57 -7.57 -2.15
C THR A 67 3.92 -6.37 -2.85
N ARG A 68 4.20 -5.17 -2.33
CA ARG A 68 3.79 -3.88 -2.89
C ARG A 68 5.01 -2.94 -2.98
N GLY A 69 4.90 -1.86 -3.74
CA GLY A 69 5.85 -0.74 -3.70
C GLY A 69 7.31 -1.13 -3.94
N ILE A 70 7.62 -1.77 -5.08
CA ILE A 70 8.99 -2.18 -5.41
C ILE A 70 9.75 -0.98 -5.98
N ALA A 71 10.70 -0.46 -5.21
CA ALA A 71 11.60 0.59 -5.65
C ALA A 71 13.03 0.34 -5.17
N PRO A 72 14.05 0.62 -6.00
CA PRO A 72 15.43 0.58 -5.55
C PRO A 72 15.71 1.76 -4.61
N PRO A 73 16.74 1.66 -3.76
CA PRO A 73 17.23 2.83 -3.03
C PRO A 73 17.67 3.90 -4.05
N ALA A 74 17.08 5.10 -3.97
CA ALA A 74 17.43 6.21 -4.85
C ALA A 74 18.49 7.12 -4.23
N GLU A 75 19.30 7.73 -5.10
CA GLU A 75 20.18 8.82 -4.71
C GLU A 75 19.38 10.06 -4.30
N GLU A 76 19.95 10.84 -3.38
CA GLU A 76 19.32 12.08 -2.95
C GLU A 76 19.25 13.08 -4.11
N ARG A 77 18.05 13.61 -4.37
CA ARG A 77 17.86 14.62 -5.41
C ARG A 77 16.70 15.55 -5.11
N ILE A 78 16.79 16.75 -5.65
CA ILE A 78 15.68 17.72 -5.69
C ILE A 78 15.02 17.62 -7.05
N ILE A 79 13.71 17.40 -7.06
CA ILE A 79 12.88 17.28 -8.26
C ILE A 79 11.98 18.49 -8.32
N ARG A 80 12.07 19.27 -9.41
CA ARG A 80 11.21 20.43 -9.66
C ARG A 80 10.24 20.07 -10.78
N HIS A 81 8.95 20.04 -10.48
CA HIS A 81 7.91 19.71 -11.44
C HIS A 81 7.44 20.97 -12.17
N GLU A 82 6.91 20.80 -13.38
CA GLU A 82 6.38 21.88 -14.22
C GLU A 82 5.19 22.60 -13.58
N ASP A 83 4.44 21.91 -12.71
CA ASP A 83 3.32 22.46 -11.94
C ASP A 83 3.76 23.34 -10.76
N GLY A 84 5.07 23.51 -10.55
CA GLY A 84 5.68 24.35 -9.53
C GLY A 84 5.89 23.68 -8.17
N PHE A 85 5.57 22.39 -8.04
CA PHE A 85 5.87 21.61 -6.84
C PHE A 85 7.33 21.16 -6.83
N VAL A 86 7.91 21.09 -5.63
CA VAL A 86 9.32 20.73 -5.44
C VAL A 86 9.43 19.63 -4.41
N TYR A 87 10.07 18.55 -4.81
CA TYR A 87 10.23 17.37 -3.99
C TYR A 87 11.70 17.13 -3.66
N LYS A 88 11.95 16.58 -2.48
CA LYS A 88 13.23 15.99 -2.09
C LYS A 88 13.06 14.49 -2.06
N GLN A 89 13.77 13.77 -2.92
CA GLN A 89 13.86 12.32 -2.82
C GLN A 89 15.08 11.98 -1.97
N GLU A 90 14.85 11.17 -0.94
CA GLU A 90 15.89 10.58 -0.10
C GLU A 90 15.60 9.10 0.03
N TRP A 91 16.50 8.26 -0.47
CA TRP A 91 16.34 6.80 -0.45
C TRP A 91 15.02 6.35 -1.10
N TRP A 92 14.09 5.82 -0.30
CA TRP A 92 12.77 5.36 -0.74
C TRP A 92 11.66 6.38 -0.50
N THR A 93 11.97 7.53 0.11
CA THR A 93 10.97 8.52 0.52
C THR A 93 11.03 9.76 -0.36
N THR A 94 9.87 10.25 -0.76
CA THR A 94 9.70 11.49 -1.52
C THR A 94 8.97 12.51 -0.66
N TRP A 95 9.65 13.60 -0.34
CA TRP A 95 9.13 14.68 0.51
C TRP A 95 8.72 15.87 -0.35
N LEU A 96 7.48 16.36 -0.20
CA LEU A 96 7.07 17.63 -0.78
C LEU A 96 7.61 18.80 0.06
N ILE A 97 8.57 19.56 -0.49
CA ILE A 97 9.30 20.62 0.23
C ILE A 97 8.92 22.05 -0.18
N GLU A 98 8.42 22.28 -1.40
CA GLU A 98 7.91 23.59 -1.83
C GLU A 98 6.61 23.45 -2.65
N ARG A 99 5.69 24.41 -2.46
CA ARG A 99 4.38 24.48 -3.16
C ARG A 99 4.31 25.78 -3.99
N PRO A 100 3.54 25.82 -5.09
CA PRO A 100 3.39 27.00 -5.93
C PRO A 100 2.45 28.07 -5.35
N PHE A 101 1.89 27.84 -4.17
CA PHE A 101 1.00 28.76 -3.44
C PHE A 101 1.42 28.83 -1.96
N ARG A 102 1.02 29.91 -1.29
CA ARG A 102 1.36 30.18 0.12
C ARG A 102 0.14 30.48 1.01
N ASP A 103 -1.03 30.66 0.40
CA ASP A 103 -2.27 31.03 1.07
C ASP A 103 -3.47 30.33 0.42
N VAL A 104 -4.65 30.50 1.02
CA VAL A 104 -5.89 29.85 0.60
C VAL A 104 -6.31 30.29 -0.80
N ARG A 105 -6.21 31.60 -1.09
CA ARG A 105 -6.54 32.13 -2.42
C ARG A 105 -5.70 31.47 -3.52
N GLY A 106 -4.39 31.39 -3.32
CA GLY A 106 -3.48 30.74 -4.26
C GLY A 106 -3.77 29.25 -4.42
N LEU A 107 -4.16 28.57 -3.34
CA LEU A 107 -4.61 27.17 -3.41
C LEU A 107 -5.91 27.04 -4.21
N LEU A 108 -6.92 27.88 -4.00
CA LEU A 108 -8.18 27.82 -4.76
C LEU A 108 -7.96 28.10 -6.25
N GLU A 109 -7.07 29.04 -6.61
CA GLU A 109 -6.66 29.28 -7.99
C GLU A 109 -5.95 28.05 -8.59
N TYR A 110 -5.08 27.40 -7.83
CA TYR A 110 -4.45 26.14 -8.22
C TYR A 110 -5.46 25.01 -8.43
N ILE A 111 -6.44 24.85 -7.53
CA ILE A 111 -7.44 23.79 -7.61
C ILE A 111 -8.23 23.88 -8.93
N ARG A 112 -8.70 25.08 -9.30
CA ARG A 112 -9.43 25.28 -10.57
C ARG A 112 -8.62 24.83 -11.77
N ARG A 113 -7.35 25.25 -11.85
CA ARG A 113 -6.43 24.85 -12.92
C ARG A 113 -6.20 23.34 -12.92
N ASN A 114 -6.00 22.75 -11.74
CA ASN A 114 -5.70 21.33 -11.64
C ASN A 114 -6.90 20.45 -12.02
N ILE A 115 -8.14 20.88 -11.73
CA ILE A 115 -9.35 20.21 -12.22
C ILE A 115 -9.37 20.17 -13.75
N GLU A 116 -9.09 21.29 -14.41
CA GLU A 116 -9.00 21.35 -15.88
C GLU A 116 -7.90 20.41 -16.42
N GLU A 117 -6.71 20.41 -15.80
CA GLU A 117 -5.59 19.52 -16.16
C GLU A 117 -5.95 18.04 -15.99
N ILE A 118 -6.72 17.68 -14.96
CA ILE A 118 -7.16 16.31 -14.69
C ILE A 118 -8.18 15.84 -15.74
N TYR A 119 -9.10 16.72 -16.16
CA TYR A 119 -10.06 16.38 -17.20
C TYR A 119 -9.45 16.34 -18.61
N ASP A 120 -8.36 17.09 -18.85
CA ASP A 120 -7.53 17.00 -20.07
C ASP A 120 -6.51 15.84 -20.03
N ARG A 121 -6.84 14.76 -19.30
CA ARG A 121 -5.96 13.60 -19.17
C ARG A 121 -5.72 12.87 -20.49
N ARG A 122 -4.58 12.18 -20.54
CA ARG A 122 -4.26 11.14 -21.51
C ARG A 122 -4.43 9.76 -20.87
N PRO A 123 -4.76 8.72 -21.65
CA PRO A 123 -4.80 7.35 -21.15
C PRO A 123 -3.50 6.96 -20.46
N GLY A 124 -3.62 6.27 -19.32
CA GLY A 124 -2.50 5.86 -18.47
C GLY A 124 -1.99 6.94 -17.50
N ASP A 125 -2.45 8.19 -17.60
CA ASP A 125 -2.08 9.20 -16.59
C ASP A 125 -2.59 8.84 -15.20
N MET A 126 -1.75 9.14 -14.21
CA MET A 126 -2.03 8.94 -12.79
C MET A 126 -1.71 10.22 -12.04
N TRP A 127 -2.62 10.65 -11.17
CA TRP A 127 -2.43 11.80 -10.29
C TRP A 127 -2.22 11.33 -8.87
N THR A 128 -1.06 11.67 -8.32
CA THR A 128 -0.72 11.38 -6.93
C THR A 128 -0.23 12.63 -6.23
N PHE A 129 0.05 12.51 -4.93
CA PHE A 129 0.71 13.55 -4.18
C PHE A 129 2.07 13.96 -4.77
N ALA A 130 2.69 13.11 -5.60
CA ALA A 130 3.98 13.35 -6.25
C ALA A 130 3.87 13.95 -7.66
N GLY A 131 2.67 14.30 -8.14
CA GLY A 131 2.50 14.84 -9.50
C GLY A 131 1.64 13.99 -10.42
N ARG A 132 1.65 14.37 -11.71
CA ARG A 132 1.24 13.54 -12.84
C ARG A 132 2.32 12.50 -13.11
N SER A 133 2.41 11.50 -12.24
CA SER A 133 3.41 10.44 -12.26
C SER A 133 2.86 9.23 -11.55
N ASN A 134 3.37 8.05 -11.90
CA ASN A 134 3.24 6.92 -10.98
C ASN A 134 4.15 7.19 -9.75
N VAL A 135 3.83 6.60 -8.59
CA VAL A 135 4.60 6.82 -7.33
C VAL A 135 6.06 6.36 -7.47
N TRP A 136 6.38 5.60 -8.52
CA TRP A 136 7.62 4.83 -8.67
C TRP A 136 8.47 5.17 -9.92
N GLY A 137 8.15 6.23 -10.67
CA GLY A 137 8.90 6.64 -11.88
C GLY A 137 8.10 7.31 -13.02
N HIS A 138 8.83 7.82 -14.01
CA HIS A 138 8.27 8.46 -15.20
C HIS A 138 7.71 7.42 -16.20
N ALA A 139 6.48 7.67 -16.68
CA ALA A 139 5.81 6.85 -17.68
C ALA A 139 6.40 7.09 -19.09
N THR A 140 7.43 6.33 -19.46
CA THR A 140 7.87 6.19 -20.87
C THR A 140 7.34 4.91 -21.53
N ARG A 141 6.61 4.07 -20.78
CA ARG A 141 6.07 2.76 -21.18
C ARG A 141 4.67 2.57 -20.62
N SER A 142 3.89 1.65 -21.19
CA SER A 142 2.55 1.34 -20.67
C SER A 142 2.66 0.72 -19.25
N PRO A 143 1.68 0.96 -18.35
CA PRO A 143 1.67 0.35 -17.02
C PRO A 143 1.77 -1.18 -17.04
N ARG A 144 1.21 -1.81 -18.08
CA ARG A 144 1.29 -3.26 -18.29
C ARG A 144 2.71 -3.73 -18.58
N GLU A 145 3.45 -3.04 -19.44
CA GLU A 145 4.85 -3.39 -19.74
C GLU A 145 5.73 -3.23 -18.50
N GLN A 146 5.55 -2.16 -17.75
CA GLN A 146 6.27 -1.93 -16.48
C GLN A 146 6.01 -3.06 -15.49
N PHE A 147 4.74 -3.48 -15.36
CA PHE A 147 4.38 -4.61 -14.52
C PHE A 147 5.07 -5.90 -14.94
N LEU A 148 5.03 -6.24 -16.24
CA LEU A 148 5.62 -7.49 -16.74
C LEU A 148 7.14 -7.52 -16.56
N GLU A 149 7.84 -6.40 -16.80
CA GLU A 149 9.28 -6.31 -16.56
C GLU A 149 9.64 -6.51 -15.08
N LEU A 150 8.82 -5.95 -14.19
CA LEU A 150 8.99 -6.12 -12.75
C LEU A 150 8.68 -7.56 -12.30
N GLN A 151 7.61 -8.15 -12.82
CA GLN A 151 7.22 -9.53 -12.56
C GLN A 151 8.29 -10.52 -13.04
N GLU A 152 8.91 -10.28 -14.20
CA GLU A 152 10.01 -11.11 -14.71
C GLU A 152 11.21 -11.08 -13.74
N LYS A 153 11.57 -9.90 -13.21
CA LYS A 153 12.67 -9.74 -12.25
C LYS A 153 12.39 -10.39 -10.90
N VAL A 154 11.15 -10.28 -10.42
CA VAL A 154 10.71 -10.91 -9.16
C VAL A 154 10.56 -12.43 -9.34
N GLY A 155 10.16 -12.87 -10.53
CA GLY A 155 9.82 -14.25 -10.86
C GLY A 155 8.33 -14.55 -10.71
N GLU A 156 7.87 -15.55 -11.45
CA GLU A 156 6.45 -15.87 -11.69
C GLU A 156 5.64 -16.37 -10.47
N ASN A 157 6.28 -16.60 -9.32
CA ASN A 157 5.59 -17.17 -8.16
C ASN A 157 4.94 -16.11 -7.27
N THR A 158 5.65 -15.01 -7.00
CA THR A 158 5.24 -13.96 -6.07
C THR A 158 4.24 -13.02 -6.73
N VAL A 159 3.14 -12.74 -6.03
CA VAL A 159 2.13 -11.78 -6.50
C VAL A 159 2.63 -10.36 -6.24
N ILE A 160 2.49 -9.49 -7.22
CA ILE A 160 2.83 -8.07 -7.10
C ILE A 160 1.53 -7.27 -7.20
N PHE A 161 1.37 -6.24 -6.36
CA PHE A 161 0.33 -5.24 -6.60
C PHE A 161 0.74 -4.41 -7.83
N PRO A 162 -0.01 -4.47 -8.93
CA PRO A 162 0.44 -3.94 -10.20
C PRO A 162 0.55 -2.42 -10.18
N ASN A 163 -0.38 -1.76 -9.49
CA ASN A 163 -0.37 -0.35 -9.18
C ASN A 163 -1.17 -0.11 -7.89
N GLU A 164 -0.66 0.79 -7.05
CA GLU A 164 -1.44 1.32 -5.92
C GLU A 164 -2.37 2.43 -6.44
N SER A 165 -3.61 2.45 -5.98
CA SER A 165 -4.68 3.32 -6.51
C SER A 165 -5.11 4.38 -5.50
N PRO A 166 -4.81 5.67 -5.70
CA PRO A 166 -5.20 6.72 -4.78
C PRO A 166 -6.70 7.00 -4.85
N VAL A 167 -7.37 7.14 -3.70
CA VAL A 167 -8.78 7.59 -3.69
C VAL A 167 -8.89 9.06 -4.10
N GLY A 168 -7.87 9.87 -3.78
CA GLY A 168 -7.76 11.29 -4.16
C GLY A 168 -7.65 12.26 -2.99
N LEU A 169 -8.15 11.89 -1.80
CA LEU A 169 -8.10 12.77 -0.61
C LEU A 169 -6.66 13.05 -0.16
N ASP A 170 -5.84 12.02 -0.09
CA ASP A 170 -4.41 12.09 0.22
C ASP A 170 -3.62 12.89 -0.81
N THR A 171 -3.86 12.64 -2.09
CA THR A 171 -3.32 13.47 -3.18
C THR A 171 -3.65 14.95 -2.97
N ALA A 172 -4.91 15.27 -2.63
CA ALA A 172 -5.34 16.64 -2.43
C ALA A 172 -4.72 17.29 -1.18
N TYR A 173 -4.87 16.68 0.00
CA TYR A 173 -4.42 17.31 1.25
C TYR A 173 -2.90 17.33 1.39
N ILE A 174 -2.17 16.35 0.84
CA ILE A 174 -0.69 16.37 0.87
C ILE A 174 -0.20 17.51 -0.02
N ARG A 175 -0.74 17.66 -1.24
CA ARG A 175 -0.36 18.73 -2.15
C ARG A 175 -0.77 20.11 -1.63
N ALA A 176 -1.95 20.25 -1.07
CA ALA A 176 -2.39 21.49 -0.43
C ALA A 176 -1.57 21.81 0.84
N GLY A 177 -1.19 20.77 1.60
CA GLY A 177 -0.87 20.89 3.02
C GLY A 177 -2.15 20.89 3.85
N LEU A 178 -2.15 20.16 4.98
CA LEU A 178 -3.37 19.90 5.76
C LEU A 178 -4.07 21.18 6.24
N GLU A 179 -3.30 22.20 6.63
CA GLU A 179 -3.84 23.49 7.08
C GLU A 179 -4.54 24.25 5.95
N LEU A 180 -3.85 24.44 4.82
CA LEU A 180 -4.45 25.15 3.67
C LEU A 180 -5.62 24.37 3.09
N PHE A 181 -5.57 23.04 3.09
CA PHE A 181 -6.69 22.19 2.68
C PHE A 181 -7.93 22.45 3.55
N ALA A 182 -7.76 22.51 4.88
CA ALA A 182 -8.86 22.77 5.80
C ALA A 182 -9.48 24.17 5.58
N TYR A 183 -8.66 25.20 5.37
CA TYR A 183 -9.17 26.54 5.11
C TYR A 183 -9.81 26.67 3.72
N ALA A 184 -9.23 26.07 2.68
CA ALA A 184 -9.83 26.04 1.35
C ALA A 184 -11.21 25.36 1.37
N TYR A 185 -11.34 24.25 2.10
CA TYR A 185 -12.63 23.58 2.25
C TYR A 185 -13.64 24.42 3.04
N ALA A 186 -13.19 25.25 3.98
CA ALA A 186 -14.05 26.17 4.71
C ALA A 186 -14.50 27.37 3.87
N GLU A 187 -13.66 27.83 2.94
CA GLU A 187 -13.96 28.96 2.04
C GLU A 187 -14.82 28.58 0.84
N ASP A 188 -14.52 27.45 0.19
CA ASP A 188 -15.18 27.00 -1.05
C ASP A 188 -15.31 25.45 -1.06
N PRO A 189 -16.22 24.88 -0.22
CA PRO A 189 -16.36 23.43 -0.09
C PRO A 189 -16.80 22.76 -1.40
N GLU A 190 -17.57 23.46 -2.24
CA GLU A 190 -18.00 22.97 -3.55
C GLU A 190 -16.79 22.75 -4.48
N LEU A 191 -15.89 23.74 -4.58
CA LEU A 191 -14.69 23.62 -5.42
C LEU A 191 -13.75 22.51 -4.92
N VAL A 192 -13.54 22.40 -3.60
CA VAL A 192 -12.70 21.32 -3.07
C VAL A 192 -13.35 19.94 -3.28
N SER A 193 -14.67 19.83 -3.14
CA SER A 193 -15.40 18.60 -3.46
C SER A 193 -15.27 18.25 -4.96
N GLU A 194 -15.37 19.24 -5.85
CA GLU A 194 -15.15 19.03 -7.29
C GLU A 194 -13.74 18.52 -7.57
N TRP A 195 -12.73 19.05 -6.85
CA TRP A 195 -11.36 18.57 -6.96
C TRP A 195 -11.18 17.11 -6.56
N LEU A 196 -11.75 16.72 -5.42
CA LEU A 196 -11.73 15.34 -4.95
C LEU A 196 -12.46 14.40 -5.93
N GLU A 197 -13.55 14.87 -6.56
CA GLU A 197 -14.27 14.11 -7.57
C GLU A 197 -13.44 13.96 -8.86
N ALA A 198 -12.78 15.03 -9.33
CA ALA A 198 -11.94 14.97 -10.52
C ALA A 198 -10.78 13.98 -10.34
N LEU A 199 -10.11 14.02 -9.19
CA LEU A 199 -9.04 13.07 -8.83
C LEU A 199 -9.54 11.61 -8.84
N ASN A 200 -10.67 11.35 -8.18
CA ASN A 200 -11.26 10.02 -8.12
C ASN A 200 -11.73 9.52 -9.49
N TRP A 201 -12.35 10.40 -10.28
CA TRP A 201 -12.79 10.10 -11.63
C TRP A 201 -11.62 9.69 -12.53
N ALA A 202 -10.51 10.45 -12.50
CA ALA A 202 -9.33 10.16 -13.31
C ALA A 202 -8.70 8.81 -12.93
N GLU A 203 -8.66 8.50 -11.64
CA GLU A 203 -8.20 7.19 -11.18
C GLU A 203 -9.12 6.07 -11.68
N ILE A 204 -10.44 6.22 -11.60
CA ILE A 204 -11.40 5.24 -12.13
C ILE A 204 -11.19 5.01 -13.64
N GLN A 205 -10.92 6.05 -14.42
CA GLN A 205 -10.59 5.89 -15.84
C GLN A 205 -9.32 5.05 -16.01
N ARG A 206 -8.27 5.32 -15.22
CA ARG A 206 -7.03 4.55 -15.25
C ARG A 206 -7.24 3.08 -14.84
N VAL A 207 -8.12 2.81 -13.87
CA VAL A 207 -8.52 1.44 -13.51
C VAL A 207 -9.10 0.74 -14.73
N HIS A 208 -10.06 1.34 -15.42
CA HIS A 208 -10.67 0.72 -16.61
C HIS A 208 -9.70 0.52 -17.79
N GLU A 209 -8.63 1.32 -17.86
CA GLU A 209 -7.60 1.20 -18.88
C GLU A 209 -6.54 0.13 -18.56
N THR A 210 -6.30 -0.14 -17.27
CA THR A 210 -5.10 -0.89 -16.84
C THR A 210 -5.40 -2.14 -16.01
N ALA A 211 -6.63 -2.31 -15.53
CA ALA A 211 -7.03 -3.47 -14.75
C ALA A 211 -6.93 -4.75 -15.59
N ASP A 212 -6.18 -5.72 -15.06
CA ASP A 212 -5.98 -7.03 -15.67
C ASP A 212 -5.85 -8.08 -14.55
N ALA A 213 -6.93 -8.83 -14.33
CA ALA A 213 -6.98 -9.86 -13.28
C ALA A 213 -6.02 -11.03 -13.56
N GLU A 214 -5.56 -11.21 -14.79
CA GLU A 214 -4.54 -12.21 -15.12
C GLU A 214 -3.17 -11.79 -14.61
N LEU A 215 -2.88 -10.48 -14.61
CA LEU A 215 -1.64 -9.91 -14.05
C LEU A 215 -1.66 -9.91 -12.53
N SER A 216 -2.75 -9.43 -11.92
CA SER A 216 -2.91 -9.50 -10.48
C SER A 216 -4.38 -9.58 -10.07
N PRO A 217 -4.77 -10.57 -9.24
CA PRO A 217 -6.15 -10.74 -8.80
C PRO A 217 -6.57 -9.76 -7.69
N VAL A 218 -5.66 -8.87 -7.26
CA VAL A 218 -5.87 -7.94 -6.16
C VAL A 218 -5.21 -6.58 -6.44
N ALA A 219 -5.93 -5.51 -6.09
CA ALA A 219 -5.45 -4.14 -6.12
C ALA A 219 -5.32 -3.59 -4.69
N LEU A 220 -4.38 -2.67 -4.52
CA LEU A 220 -4.25 -1.88 -3.29
C LEU A 220 -4.81 -0.50 -3.56
N VAL A 221 -5.93 -0.15 -2.92
CA VAL A 221 -6.49 1.20 -2.93
C VAL A 221 -6.03 1.90 -1.66
N TYR A 222 -5.60 3.16 -1.74
CA TYR A 222 -5.01 3.81 -0.57
C TYR A 222 -5.49 5.25 -0.38
N ALA A 223 -5.47 5.67 0.88
CA ALA A 223 -5.45 7.07 1.29
C ALA A 223 -5.07 7.12 2.77
N ASP A 224 -3.98 7.78 3.13
CA ASP A 224 -3.62 7.95 4.55
C ASP A 224 -4.56 8.97 5.21
N ILE A 225 -5.41 8.48 6.11
CA ILE A 225 -6.45 9.31 6.73
C ILE A 225 -6.45 9.24 8.25
N ALA A 226 -5.44 8.63 8.87
CA ALA A 226 -5.35 8.50 10.32
C ALA A 226 -3.92 8.68 10.86
N ASP A 227 -3.84 9.07 12.13
CA ASP A 227 -2.62 8.94 12.93
C ASP A 227 -2.76 7.73 13.88
N LYS A 228 -1.77 7.51 14.75
CA LYS A 228 -1.80 6.40 15.72
C LYS A 228 -3.00 6.40 16.68
N ASN A 229 -3.71 7.52 16.84
CA ASN A 229 -4.79 7.69 17.79
C ASN A 229 -6.16 7.65 17.11
N GLN A 230 -6.32 8.32 15.96
CA GLN A 230 -7.61 8.58 15.35
C GLN A 230 -7.50 9.04 13.88
N PRO A 231 -8.63 9.11 13.15
CA PRO A 231 -8.67 9.76 11.84
C PRO A 231 -8.24 11.23 11.87
N LEU A 232 -7.48 11.66 10.84
CA LEU A 232 -7.05 13.05 10.62
C LEU A 232 -8.23 13.98 10.30
N PHE A 233 -9.27 13.43 9.69
CA PHE A 233 -10.49 14.13 9.32
C PHE A 233 -11.68 13.66 10.16
N SER A 234 -12.64 14.55 10.40
CA SER A 234 -13.85 14.17 11.14
C SER A 234 -14.61 13.04 10.42
N PRO A 235 -15.25 12.10 11.14
CA PRO A 235 -16.07 11.07 10.51
C PRO A 235 -17.19 11.63 9.62
N ALA A 236 -17.75 12.80 9.97
CA ALA A 236 -18.75 13.47 9.14
C ALA A 236 -18.18 13.93 7.80
N PHE A 237 -16.98 14.52 7.80
CA PHE A 237 -16.28 14.87 6.56
C PHE A 237 -15.98 13.64 5.72
N LEU A 238 -15.43 12.57 6.32
CA LEU A 238 -15.09 11.36 5.59
C LEU A 238 -16.32 10.68 4.96
N ARG A 239 -17.45 10.63 5.68
CA ARG A 239 -18.72 10.10 5.15
C ARG A 239 -19.28 10.91 3.98
N ARG A 240 -19.01 12.22 3.96
CA ARG A 240 -19.43 13.10 2.87
C ARG A 240 -18.46 13.03 1.69
N GLU A 241 -17.16 13.12 1.95
CA GLU A 241 -16.16 13.38 0.90
C GLU A 241 -15.32 12.18 0.51
N PHE A 242 -15.12 11.22 1.40
CA PHE A 242 -14.18 10.12 1.16
C PHE A 242 -14.91 8.82 0.79
N PHE A 243 -15.78 8.32 1.67
CA PHE A 243 -16.40 7.01 1.49
C PHE A 243 -17.21 6.84 0.19
N PRO A 244 -17.97 7.85 -0.29
CA PRO A 244 -18.64 7.74 -1.59
C PRO A 244 -17.67 7.54 -2.75
N ARG A 245 -16.49 8.18 -2.70
CA ARG A 245 -15.44 8.10 -3.74
C ARG A 245 -14.64 6.80 -3.64
N LEU A 246 -14.34 6.36 -2.42
CA LEU A 246 -13.79 5.02 -2.17
C LEU A 246 -14.71 3.95 -2.76
N ARG A 247 -16.01 4.03 -2.51
CA ARG A 247 -17.00 3.08 -3.04
C ARG A 247 -16.99 3.02 -4.57
N LYS A 248 -17.01 4.17 -5.26
CA LYS A 248 -16.94 4.22 -6.74
C LYS A 248 -15.67 3.53 -7.26
N LEU A 249 -14.53 3.79 -6.61
CA LEU A 249 -13.25 3.20 -7.00
C LEU A 249 -13.20 1.68 -6.74
N VAL A 250 -13.74 1.22 -5.61
CA VAL A 250 -13.89 -0.21 -5.32
C VAL A 250 -14.78 -0.89 -6.35
N GLU A 251 -15.94 -0.30 -6.67
CA GLU A 251 -16.87 -0.81 -7.69
C GLU A 251 -16.18 -0.92 -9.06
N ALA A 252 -15.32 0.04 -9.43
CA ALA A 252 -14.55 0.01 -10.67
C ALA A 252 -13.53 -1.15 -10.70
N TRP A 253 -12.83 -1.43 -9.60
CA TRP A 253 -11.93 -2.59 -9.53
C TRP A 253 -12.71 -3.91 -9.57
N HIS A 254 -13.82 -3.99 -8.82
CA HIS A 254 -14.68 -5.17 -8.78
C HIS A 254 -15.31 -5.49 -10.14
N SER A 255 -15.62 -4.49 -10.97
CA SER A 255 -16.13 -4.71 -12.34
C SER A 255 -15.14 -5.44 -13.25
N HIS A 256 -13.85 -5.43 -12.89
CA HIS A 256 -12.77 -6.16 -13.55
C HIS A 256 -12.40 -7.47 -12.85
N HIS A 257 -13.24 -7.94 -11.92
CA HIS A 257 -13.02 -9.15 -11.12
C HIS A 257 -11.78 -9.11 -10.21
N ILE A 258 -11.30 -7.91 -9.87
CA ILE A 258 -10.14 -7.70 -9.00
C ILE A 258 -10.62 -7.32 -7.60
N LYS A 259 -10.04 -7.97 -6.58
CA LYS A 259 -10.33 -7.69 -5.16
C LYS A 259 -9.60 -6.44 -4.68
N VAL A 260 -10.15 -5.74 -3.69
CA VAL A 260 -9.56 -4.51 -3.15
C VAL A 260 -9.15 -4.68 -1.70
N ILE A 261 -7.87 -4.47 -1.43
CA ILE A 261 -7.36 -4.21 -0.07
C ILE A 261 -7.18 -2.71 0.07
N PHE A 262 -7.76 -2.15 1.13
CA PHE A 262 -7.59 -0.72 1.43
C PHE A 262 -6.36 -0.49 2.30
N HIS A 263 -5.53 0.49 1.94
CA HIS A 263 -4.33 0.90 2.64
C HIS A 263 -4.49 2.28 3.32
N SER A 264 -4.27 2.33 4.64
CA SER A 264 -4.03 3.57 5.39
C SER A 264 -3.34 3.22 6.71
N ASP A 265 -2.25 3.90 7.00
CA ASP A 265 -1.65 3.82 8.34
C ASP A 265 -2.58 4.41 9.42
N GLY A 266 -2.28 4.10 10.69
CA GLY A 266 -2.97 4.67 11.85
C GLY A 266 -4.23 3.92 12.31
N ASN A 267 -5.00 4.59 13.17
CA ASN A 267 -6.14 4.01 13.86
C ASN A 267 -7.45 4.22 13.09
N LEU A 268 -7.90 3.14 12.44
CA LEU A 268 -9.14 3.11 11.65
C LEU A 268 -10.31 2.44 12.37
N ARG A 269 -10.17 2.10 13.67
CA ARG A 269 -11.19 1.32 14.41
C ARG A 269 -12.58 1.95 14.38
N GLY A 270 -12.64 3.28 14.38
CA GLY A 270 -13.89 4.05 14.35
C GLY A 270 -14.61 4.08 13.00
N LEU A 271 -13.97 3.57 11.94
CA LEU A 271 -14.43 3.67 10.55
C LEU A 271 -14.63 2.30 9.87
N LEU A 272 -14.44 1.18 10.58
CA LEU A 272 -14.49 -0.16 9.99
C LEU A 272 -15.82 -0.45 9.27
N GLU A 273 -16.94 -0.01 9.83
CA GLU A 273 -18.26 -0.19 9.21
C GLU A 273 -18.45 0.68 7.97
N ASP A 274 -17.86 1.88 7.95
CA ASP A 274 -17.88 2.76 6.78
C ASP A 274 -17.05 2.14 5.63
N PHE A 275 -15.89 1.57 5.93
CA PHE A 275 -15.08 0.81 4.98
C PHE A 275 -15.80 -0.44 4.46
N ARG A 276 -16.48 -1.18 5.35
CA ARG A 276 -17.30 -2.32 4.97
C ARG A 276 -18.41 -1.93 4.01
N ALA A 277 -19.09 -0.82 4.28
CA ALA A 277 -20.14 -0.28 3.43
C ALA A 277 -19.61 0.22 2.07
N ALA A 278 -18.35 0.66 2.01
CA ALA A 278 -17.67 1.03 0.76
C ALA A 278 -17.25 -0.20 -0.08
N GLY A 279 -17.32 -1.41 0.46
CA GLY A 279 -17.15 -2.66 -0.28
C GLY A 279 -15.73 -3.23 -0.33
N ILE A 280 -14.80 -2.74 0.50
CA ILE A 280 -13.42 -3.26 0.52
C ILE A 280 -13.41 -4.74 0.94
N ASP A 281 -12.47 -5.52 0.40
CA ASP A 281 -12.31 -6.94 0.69
C ASP A 281 -11.30 -7.21 1.82
N GLY A 282 -10.51 -6.21 2.20
CA GLY A 282 -9.49 -6.34 3.22
C GLY A 282 -8.82 -5.02 3.60
N LEU A 283 -7.99 -5.09 4.65
CA LEU A 283 -7.30 -3.94 5.21
C LEU A 283 -5.79 -4.18 5.27
N ASN A 284 -5.06 -3.14 4.90
CA ASN A 284 -3.63 -2.97 5.07
C ASN A 284 -3.35 -1.55 5.61
N PRO A 285 -2.27 -1.34 6.34
CA PRO A 285 -1.70 -2.35 7.21
C PRO A 285 -2.59 -2.64 8.42
N LEU A 286 -2.15 -3.65 9.19
CA LEU A 286 -2.52 -3.77 10.59
C LEU A 286 -1.37 -3.23 11.45
N GLU A 287 -1.63 -2.12 12.15
CA GLU A 287 -0.66 -1.43 13.00
C GLU A 287 -1.00 -1.60 14.50
N PRO A 288 -0.34 -2.53 15.22
CA PRO A 288 -0.64 -2.80 16.63
C PRO A 288 -0.52 -1.58 17.55
N LEU A 289 0.46 -0.69 17.30
CA LEU A 289 0.66 0.50 18.13
C LEU A 289 -0.37 1.61 17.89
N ALA A 290 -1.16 1.52 16.82
CA ALA A 290 -2.35 2.32 16.60
C ALA A 290 -3.63 1.61 17.08
N GLY A 291 -3.51 0.48 17.79
CA GLY A 291 -4.65 -0.31 18.26
C GLY A 291 -5.32 -1.18 17.19
N MET A 292 -4.68 -1.35 16.04
CA MET A 292 -5.17 -2.16 14.92
C MET A 292 -4.68 -3.62 15.02
N TYR A 293 -4.97 -4.28 16.15
CA TYR A 293 -4.59 -5.68 16.38
C TYR A 293 -5.38 -6.64 15.48
N ALA A 294 -4.68 -7.61 14.86
CA ALA A 294 -5.30 -8.53 13.91
C ALA A 294 -6.49 -9.32 14.47
N GLY A 295 -6.40 -9.79 15.72
CA GLY A 295 -7.49 -10.50 16.40
C GLY A 295 -8.75 -9.64 16.58
N ASP A 296 -8.57 -8.38 16.99
CA ASP A 296 -9.67 -7.43 17.15
C ASP A 296 -10.38 -7.15 15.83
N ILE A 297 -9.60 -6.92 14.76
CA ILE A 297 -10.16 -6.66 13.44
C ILE A 297 -10.84 -7.92 12.90
N ARG A 298 -10.24 -9.11 13.04
CA ARG A 298 -10.86 -10.38 12.65
C ARG A 298 -12.19 -10.63 13.35
N ALA A 299 -12.30 -10.30 14.64
CA ALA A 299 -13.54 -10.48 15.40
C ALA A 299 -14.69 -9.59 14.88
N ARG A 300 -14.36 -8.39 14.36
CA ARG A 300 -15.33 -7.44 13.81
C ARG A 300 -15.63 -7.68 12.34
N GLN A 301 -14.61 -8.06 11.57
CA GLN A 301 -14.63 -8.21 10.13
C GLN A 301 -14.16 -9.64 9.76
N PRO A 302 -15.01 -10.66 9.99
CA PRO A 302 -14.62 -12.06 9.96
C PRO A 302 -14.15 -12.56 8.59
N ASP A 303 -14.61 -11.96 7.51
CA ASP A 303 -14.31 -12.34 6.13
C ASP A 303 -13.29 -11.43 5.44
N TRP A 304 -12.77 -10.39 6.10
CA TRP A 304 -11.76 -9.52 5.49
C TRP A 304 -10.40 -10.21 5.32
N ILE A 305 -9.68 -9.82 4.28
CA ILE A 305 -8.26 -10.11 4.16
C ILE A 305 -7.52 -9.14 5.07
N LEU A 306 -6.71 -9.66 5.98
CA LEU A 306 -5.93 -8.88 6.92
C LEU A 306 -4.47 -8.95 6.53
N MET A 307 -3.83 -7.80 6.31
CA MET A 307 -2.49 -7.74 5.72
C MET A 307 -1.52 -6.93 6.60
N GLY A 308 -0.43 -7.55 7.03
CA GLY A 308 0.55 -7.01 7.98
C GLY A 308 0.34 -7.55 9.41
N GLY A 309 0.66 -6.74 10.42
CA GLY A 309 0.31 -7.03 11.82
C GLY A 309 1.48 -7.28 12.77
N ILE A 310 2.72 -7.32 12.29
CA ILE A 310 3.92 -7.36 13.16
C ILE A 310 4.53 -5.97 13.23
N ASP A 311 4.57 -5.40 14.43
CA ASP A 311 4.98 -4.00 14.64
C ASP A 311 6.40 -3.69 14.11
N ALA A 312 6.43 -2.85 13.06
CA ALA A 312 7.64 -2.38 12.42
C ALA A 312 8.35 -1.28 13.20
N SER A 313 7.68 -0.59 14.13
CA SER A 313 8.20 0.62 14.76
C SER A 313 8.93 0.39 16.08
N GLN A 314 8.50 -0.59 16.89
CA GLN A 314 9.13 -0.88 18.20
C GLN A 314 9.64 -2.32 18.30
N LEU A 315 8.80 -3.30 17.97
CA LEU A 315 9.12 -4.72 18.13
C LEU A 315 10.24 -5.16 17.18
N LEU A 316 10.10 -4.90 15.88
CA LEU A 316 11.11 -5.29 14.88
C LEU A 316 12.45 -4.53 15.05
N PRO A 317 12.49 -3.23 15.39
CA PRO A 317 13.75 -2.50 15.62
C PRO A 317 14.40 -2.79 16.97
N PHE A 318 13.64 -2.93 18.06
CA PHE A 318 14.20 -2.94 19.41
C PHE A 318 13.99 -4.26 20.17
N GLY A 319 12.98 -5.04 19.81
CA GLY A 319 12.66 -6.30 20.46
C GLY A 319 13.72 -7.39 20.27
N ARG A 320 13.54 -8.48 21.02
CA ARG A 320 14.29 -9.74 20.86
C ARG A 320 13.59 -10.65 19.87
N ALA A 321 14.35 -11.46 19.14
CA ALA A 321 13.82 -12.44 18.20
C ALA A 321 12.69 -13.33 18.79
N GLU A 322 12.82 -13.80 20.04
CA GLU A 322 11.76 -14.62 20.65
C GLU A 322 10.46 -13.84 20.91
N GLN A 323 10.54 -12.53 21.17
CA GLN A 323 9.34 -11.70 21.29
C GLN A 323 8.65 -11.57 19.93
N VAL A 324 9.41 -11.41 18.85
CA VAL A 324 8.88 -11.41 17.48
C VAL A 324 8.18 -12.73 17.18
N ARG A 325 8.82 -13.87 17.47
CA ARG A 325 8.23 -15.21 17.28
C ARG A 325 6.94 -15.40 18.08
N ALA A 326 6.94 -14.98 19.35
CA ALA A 326 5.76 -15.04 20.19
C ALA A 326 4.59 -14.22 19.62
N THR A 327 4.86 -12.99 19.15
CA THR A 327 3.86 -12.14 18.48
C THR A 327 3.35 -12.78 17.19
N VAL A 328 4.22 -13.34 16.35
CA VAL A 328 3.79 -14.07 15.14
C VAL A 328 2.84 -15.21 15.47
N ARG A 329 3.19 -16.08 16.43
CA ARG A 329 2.31 -17.18 16.86
C ARG A 329 0.98 -16.69 17.39
N GLN A 330 1.00 -15.59 18.15
CA GLN A 330 -0.22 -14.96 18.67
C GLN A 330 -1.11 -14.46 17.52
N THR A 331 -0.55 -13.68 16.60
CA THR A 331 -1.29 -13.14 15.45
C THR A 331 -1.89 -14.24 14.57
N ILE A 332 -1.14 -15.31 14.29
CA ILE A 332 -1.64 -16.47 13.54
C ILE A 332 -2.79 -17.15 14.28
N ARG A 333 -2.67 -17.36 15.60
CA ARG A 333 -3.72 -17.98 16.42
C ARG A 333 -5.01 -17.14 16.43
N GLU A 334 -4.88 -15.82 16.53
CA GLU A 334 -6.01 -14.91 16.69
C GLU A 334 -6.72 -14.57 15.37
N ALA A 335 -5.98 -14.48 14.26
CA ALA A 335 -6.52 -13.99 12.99
C ALA A 335 -6.35 -14.94 11.80
N GLY A 336 -5.50 -15.97 11.94
CA GLY A 336 -5.10 -16.86 10.84
C GLY A 336 -6.08 -17.99 10.56
N ALA A 337 -6.84 -18.49 11.54
CA ALA A 337 -7.63 -19.72 11.41
C ALA A 337 -8.59 -19.79 10.20
N GLN A 338 -8.98 -18.64 9.64
CA GLN A 338 -9.89 -18.54 8.49
C GLN A 338 -9.18 -18.47 7.13
N GLY A 339 -7.84 -18.55 7.08
CA GLY A 339 -7.07 -18.52 5.83
C GLY A 339 -6.91 -17.16 5.17
N ARG A 340 -7.41 -16.08 5.78
CA ARG A 340 -7.44 -14.72 5.21
C ARG A 340 -6.50 -13.73 5.91
N LEU A 341 -5.34 -14.22 6.36
CA LEU A 341 -4.29 -13.41 6.99
C LEU A 341 -3.03 -13.47 6.11
N TRP A 342 -2.54 -12.32 5.64
CA TRP A 342 -1.26 -12.16 4.96
C TRP A 342 -0.31 -11.46 5.92
N LEU A 343 0.65 -12.20 6.46
CA LEU A 343 1.40 -11.76 7.63
C LEU A 343 2.79 -11.26 7.26
N GLY A 344 3.19 -10.18 7.91
CA GLY A 344 4.52 -9.59 7.88
C GLY A 344 4.54 -8.32 8.70
N SER A 345 5.45 -7.40 8.36
CA SER A 345 5.54 -6.11 9.04
C SER A 345 4.23 -5.32 8.93
N SER A 346 4.03 -4.40 9.88
CA SER A 346 2.89 -3.50 9.90
C SER A 346 2.96 -2.40 8.84
N THR A 347 3.99 -2.32 8.00
CA THR A 347 3.95 -1.47 6.79
C THR A 347 5.09 -1.83 5.86
N GLU A 348 6.33 -1.73 6.36
CA GLU A 348 7.54 -2.11 5.66
C GLU A 348 8.66 -2.59 6.61
N ILE A 349 9.61 -3.32 6.04
CA ILE A 349 10.90 -3.61 6.65
C ILE A 349 11.82 -2.43 6.33
N HIS A 350 11.77 -1.40 7.17
CA HIS A 350 12.56 -0.17 7.03
C HIS A 350 13.98 -0.30 7.62
N PRO A 351 14.91 0.64 7.37
CA PRO A 351 16.32 0.53 7.74
C PRO A 351 16.65 0.34 9.24
N ALA A 352 15.74 0.68 10.15
CA ALA A 352 15.99 0.54 11.59
C ALA A 352 15.61 -0.85 12.12
N VAL A 353 14.89 -1.65 11.33
CA VAL A 353 14.54 -3.03 11.69
C VAL A 353 15.80 -3.87 11.84
N LYS A 354 15.88 -4.70 12.87
CA LYS A 354 17.01 -5.63 13.01
C LYS A 354 16.86 -6.81 12.06
N LEU A 355 17.91 -7.15 11.31
CA LEU A 355 17.94 -8.32 10.43
C LEU A 355 17.51 -9.61 11.15
N GLU A 356 18.03 -9.86 12.35
CA GLU A 356 17.67 -11.04 13.16
C GLU A 356 16.16 -11.14 13.45
N ASN A 357 15.48 -10.01 13.59
CA ASN A 357 14.06 -9.95 13.88
C ASN A 357 13.21 -10.21 12.63
N VAL A 358 13.64 -9.74 11.45
CA VAL A 358 13.00 -10.11 10.17
C VAL A 358 13.09 -11.61 9.93
N LEU A 359 14.29 -12.17 10.09
CA LEU A 359 14.52 -13.60 9.88
C LEU A 359 13.70 -14.44 10.88
N ALA A 360 13.63 -14.01 12.15
CA ALA A 360 12.80 -14.66 13.15
C ALA A 360 11.30 -14.57 12.83
N MET A 361 10.83 -13.43 12.30
CA MET A 361 9.45 -13.25 11.86
C MET A 361 9.11 -14.25 10.75
N TRP A 362 9.85 -14.24 9.64
CA TRP A 362 9.57 -15.09 8.49
C TRP A 362 9.71 -16.58 8.80
N ASP A 363 10.75 -16.99 9.53
CA ASP A 363 10.92 -18.37 9.95
C ASP A 363 9.74 -18.86 10.81
N GLU A 364 9.25 -18.02 11.73
CA GLU A 364 8.10 -18.38 12.55
C GLU A 364 6.79 -18.44 11.76
N ILE A 365 6.59 -17.54 10.78
CA ILE A 365 5.42 -17.62 9.87
C ILE A 365 5.44 -18.95 9.11
N ILE A 366 6.60 -19.36 8.60
CA ILE A 366 6.74 -20.64 7.89
C ILE A 366 6.47 -21.80 8.85
N ARG A 367 7.08 -21.80 10.03
CA ARG A 367 7.00 -22.92 10.98
C ARG A 367 5.58 -23.12 11.51
N SER A 368 4.91 -22.03 11.87
CA SER A 368 3.63 -22.02 12.59
C SER A 368 2.42 -21.74 11.70
N GLY A 369 2.62 -21.39 10.42
CA GLY A 369 1.57 -20.95 9.52
C GLY A 369 0.89 -22.03 8.67
N TYR A 370 1.36 -23.27 8.66
CA TYR A 370 0.72 -24.36 7.90
C TYR A 370 -0.61 -24.79 8.55
N TYR A 371 -1.68 -24.85 7.75
CA TYR A 371 -3.01 -25.23 8.23
C TYR A 371 -3.21 -26.74 8.32
N ARG A 372 -2.42 -27.51 7.57
CA ARG A 372 -2.43 -28.98 7.57
C ARG A 372 -1.03 -29.46 7.94
N SER A 373 -0.97 -30.45 8.83
CA SER A 373 0.28 -31.02 9.37
C SER A 373 1.06 -31.76 8.30
#